data_AF-A0A522M763-F1
#
_entry.id   AF-A0A522M763-F1
#
_cell.length_a   1.000
_cell.length_b   1.000
_cell.length_c   1.000
_cell.angle_alpha   90.00
_cell.angle_beta   90.00
_cell.angle_gamma   90.00
#
_symmetry.space_group_name_H-M   'P 1'
#
loop_
_entity.id
_entity.type
_entity.pdbx_description
1 polymer ?
#
loop_
_entity_poly.entity_id
_entity_poly.type
_entity_poly.pdbx_seq_one_letter_code
_entity_poly.pdbx_strand_id
1 'polypeptide(L)' 'MKCPVCGKGQLKREARLVPFSYRGATVEVDQPGDWCDACGEGVLSPADLAATVEARRHAIVRAKGLAGRPA' A
#
# COMPACT_ATOMS: atom_id res chain seq x y z
N MET A 1 2.06 -16.39 -10.92
CA MET A 1 0.89 -17.26 -10.61
C MET A 1 -0.40 -16.59 -11.06
N LYS A 2 -1.49 -17.34 -11.28
CA LYS A 2 -2.78 -16.76 -11.71
C LYS A 2 -3.43 -16.02 -10.53
N CYS A 3 -4.06 -14.87 -10.81
CA CYS A 3 -4.70 -14.07 -9.78
C CYS A 3 -5.87 -14.85 -9.14
N PRO A 4 -5.88 -15.03 -7.80
CA PRO A 4 -6.93 -15.78 -7.11
C PRO A 4 -8.27 -15.03 -7.04
N VAL A 5 -8.27 -13.71 -7.28
CA VAL A 5 -9.47 -12.87 -7.19
C VAL A 5 -10.23 -12.81 -8.51
N CYS A 6 -9.56 -12.45 -9.61
CA CYS A 6 -10.25 -12.33 -10.91
C CYS A 6 -10.14 -13.57 -11.80
N GLY A 7 -9.18 -14.47 -11.55
CA GLY A 7 -8.95 -15.64 -12.39
C GLY A 7 -8.60 -15.33 -13.85
N LYS A 8 -8.13 -14.12 -14.17
CA LYS A 8 -7.77 -13.69 -15.54
C LYS A 8 -6.32 -13.24 -15.64
N GLY A 9 -5.86 -12.39 -14.72
CA GLY A 9 -4.51 -11.82 -14.74
C GLY A 9 -3.44 -12.72 -14.14
N GLN A 10 -2.20 -12.32 -14.37
CA GLN A 10 -1.02 -12.89 -13.72
C GLN A 10 -0.57 -11.97 -12.60
N LEU A 11 -0.15 -12.56 -11.48
CA LEU A 11 0.50 -11.80 -10.41
C LEU A 11 1.97 -11.56 -10.77
N LYS A 12 2.39 -10.30 -10.66
CA LYS A 12 3.76 -9.83 -10.88
C LYS A 12 4.29 -9.22 -9.60
N ARG A 13 5.53 -9.55 -9.23
CA ARG A 13 6.19 -8.94 -8.09
C ARG A 13 6.54 -7.49 -8.43
N GLU A 14 5.95 -6.56 -7.70
CA GLU A 14 6.19 -5.12 -7.88
C GLU A 14 5.86 -4.36 -6.57
N ALA A 15 6.27 -3.09 -6.49
CA ALA A 15 5.81 -2.17 -5.47
C ALA A 15 4.88 -1.15 -6.11
N ARG A 16 3.73 -0.90 -5.48
CA ARG A 16 2.77 0.11 -5.94
C ARG A 16 2.55 1.16 -4.88
N LEU A 17 2.41 2.40 -5.31
CA LEU A 17 2.04 3.51 -4.46
C LEU A 17 0.53 3.40 -4.15
N VAL A 18 0.19 3.10 -2.91
CA VAL A 18 -1.20 2.87 -2.47
C VAL A 18 -1.64 3.97 -1.50
N PRO A 19 -2.78 4.62 -1.73
CA PRO A 19 -3.31 5.62 -0.82
C PRO A 19 -3.97 4.96 0.40
N PHE A 20 -3.61 5.42 1.60
CA PHE A 20 -4.25 5.06 2.87
C PHE A 20 -4.87 6.29 3.51
N SER A 21 -6.18 6.23 3.76
CA SER A 21 -6.89 7.25 4.52
C SER A 21 -6.92 6.92 6.01
N TYR A 22 -6.51 7.88 6.85
CA TYR A 22 -6.56 7.77 8.30
C TYR A 22 -6.94 9.11 8.93
N ARG A 23 -8.08 9.14 9.64
CA ARG A 23 -8.61 10.33 10.34
C ARG A 23 -8.63 11.60 9.47
N GLY A 24 -9.11 11.48 8.23
CA GLY A 24 -9.24 12.60 7.30
C GLY A 24 -7.95 12.98 6.55
N ALA A 25 -6.81 12.36 6.86
CA ALA A 25 -5.58 12.51 6.09
C ALA A 25 -5.39 11.31 5.16
N THR A 26 -5.00 11.56 3.91
CA THR A 26 -4.58 10.52 2.97
C THR A 26 -3.06 10.56 2.85
N VAL A 27 -2.43 9.39 2.98
CA VAL A 27 -0.99 9.22 2.77
C VAL A 27 -0.75 8.15 1.73
N GLU A 28 0.23 8.36 0.88
CA GLU A 28 0.65 7.38 -0.11
C GLU A 28 1.82 6.56 0.42
N VAL A 29 1.76 5.24 0.22
CA VAL A 29 2.74 4.28 0.75
C VAL A 29 3.13 3.31 -0.35
N ASP A 30 4.42 3.13 -0.58
CA ASP A 30 4.93 2.06 -1.44
C ASP A 30 4.67 0.70 -0.80
N GLN A 31 3.76 -0.06 -1.39
CA GLN A 31 3.37 -1.39 -0.96
C GLN A 31 3.99 -2.45 -1.89
N PRO A 32 5.01 -3.19 -1.43
CA PRO A 32 5.50 -4.35 -2.16
C PRO A 32 4.43 -5.45 -2.17
N GLY A 33 4.39 -6.25 -3.23
CA GLY A 33 3.49 -7.40 -3.29
C GLY A 33 3.46 -8.05 -4.66
N ASP A 34 2.64 -9.09 -4.78
CA ASP A 34 2.34 -9.74 -6.05
C ASP A 34 1.05 -9.15 -6.61
N TRP A 35 1.17 -8.25 -7.59
CA TRP A 35 0.07 -7.47 -8.12
C TRP A 35 -0.47 -8.03 -9.43
N CYS A 36 -1.80 -8.10 -9.53
CA CYS A 36 -2.50 -8.55 -10.71
C CYS A 36 -2.44 -7.49 -11.82
N ASP A 37 -2.01 -7.91 -13.01
CA ASP A 37 -1.95 -7.05 -14.19
C ASP A 37 -3.31 -6.84 -14.90
N ALA A 38 -4.35 -7.59 -14.52
CA ALA A 38 -5.68 -7.47 -15.11
C ALA A 38 -6.67 -6.67 -14.23
N CYS A 39 -6.69 -6.91 -12.92
CA CYS A 39 -7.66 -6.28 -12.00
C CYS A 39 -7.02 -5.38 -10.95
N GLY A 40 -5.69 -5.32 -10.88
CA GLY A 40 -4.98 -4.46 -9.92
C GLY A 40 -4.96 -4.96 -8.48
N GLU A 41 -5.48 -6.15 -8.19
CA GLU A 41 -5.44 -6.74 -6.84
C GLU A 41 -4.01 -7.11 -6.42
N GLY A 42 -3.64 -6.80 -5.17
CA GLY A 42 -2.35 -7.14 -4.58
C GLY A 42 -2.44 -8.33 -3.62
N VAL A 43 -1.60 -9.33 -3.80
CA VAL A 43 -1.42 -10.44 -2.84
C VAL A 43 -0.15 -10.17 -2.03
N LEU A 44 -0.29 -10.01 -0.72
CA LEU A 44 0.80 -9.64 0.18
C LEU A 44 1.25 -10.83 1.02
N SER A 45 2.55 -11.11 1.02
CA SER A 45 3.14 -12.03 1.99
C SER A 45 3.22 -11.38 3.39
N PRO A 46 3.52 -12.15 4.46
CA PRO A 46 3.76 -11.57 5.77
C PRO A 46 4.87 -10.50 5.79
N ALA A 47 5.91 -10.66 4.96
CA ALA A 47 6.99 -9.69 4.84
C ALA A 47 6.52 -8.40 4.14
N ASP A 48 5.74 -8.53 3.07
CA ASP A 48 5.16 -7.39 2.35
C ASP A 48 4.22 -6.58 3.25
N LEU A 49 3.41 -7.29 4.05
CA LEU A 49 2.52 -6.67 5.01
C LEU A 49 3.30 -5.92 6.11
N ALA A 50 4.34 -6.53 6.67
CA ALA A 50 5.18 -5.89 7.67
C ALA A 50 5.84 -4.60 7.12
N ALA A 51 6.38 -4.66 5.90
CA ALA A 51 6.96 -3.49 5.22
C ALA A 51 5.91 -2.39 5.00
N THR A 52 4.70 -2.75 4.54
CA THR A 52 3.59 -1.81 4.37
C THR A 52 3.21 -1.14 5.69
N VAL A 53 3.09 -1.92 6.77
CA VAL A 53 2.70 -1.41 8.10
C VAL A 53 3.73 -0.39 8.60
N GLU A 54 5.02 -0.69 8.47
CA GLU A 54 6.08 0.22 8.88
C GLU A 54 6.08 1.51 8.05
N ALA A 55 6.01 1.39 6.72
CA ALA A 55 5.97 2.55 5.83
C ALA A 55 4.73 3.42 6.08
N ARG A 56 3.56 2.82 6.30
CA ARG A 56 2.31 3.52 6.65
C ARG A 56 2.42 4.20 8.01
N ARG A 57 3.03 3.58 9.01
CA ARG A 57 3.26 4.19 10.34
C ARG A 57 4.08 5.47 10.19
N HIS A 58 5.17 5.42 9.44
CA HIS A 58 5.99 6.59 9.16
C HIS A 58 5.24 7.67 8.40
N ALA A 59 4.47 7.29 7.38
CA ALA A 59 3.69 8.24 6.58
C ALA A 59 2.62 8.97 7.42
N ILE A 60 1.90 8.25 8.28
CA ILE A 60 0.89 8.85 9.18
C ILE A 60 1.52 9.77 10.21
N VAL A 61 2.66 9.38 10.82
CA VAL A 61 3.37 10.23 11.78
C VAL A 61 3.81 11.54 11.12
N ARG A 62 4.37 11.47 9.90
CA ARG A 62 4.74 12.66 9.12
C ARG A 62 3.53 13.53 8.78
N ALA A 63 2.45 12.94 8.29
CA ALA A 63 1.23 13.67 7.95
C ALA A 63 0.61 14.37 9.16
N LYS A 64 0.59 13.73 10.34
CA LYS A 64 0.15 14.36 11.59
C LYS A 64 1.11 15.44 12.10
N GLY A 65 2.42 15.23 11.95
CA GLY A 65 3.44 16.24 12.29
C GLY A 65 3.35 17.49 11.41
N LEU A 66 3.00 17.31 10.13
CA LEU A 66 2.71 18.41 9.20
C LEU A 66 1.36 19.10 9.51
N ALA A 67 0.34 18.35 9.94
CA ALA A 67 -0.96 18.91 10.33
C ALA A 67 -0.94 19.70 11.67
N GLY A 68 0.18 19.66 12.41
CA GLY A 68 0.34 20.35 13.70
C GLY A 68 1.18 21.63 13.67
N ARG A 69 1.65 22.08 12.50
CA ARG A 69 2.41 23.34 12.37
C ARG A 69 1.44 24.48 12.02
N PRO A 70 1.14 25.44 12.92
CA PRO A 70 0.48 26.66 12.51
C PRO A 70 1.39 27.43 11.53
N ALA A 71 0.76 28.10 10.57
CA ALA A 71 1.42 28.95 9.59
C ALA A 71 2.15 30.12 10.24
#